data_AF-A0A8T5F9U7-F1
#
_entry.id   AF-A0A8T5F9U7-F1
#
_cell.length_a   1.000
_cell.length_b   1.000
_cell.length_c   1.000
_cell.angle_alpha   90.00
_cell.angle_beta   90.00
_cell.angle_gamma   90.00
#
_symmetry.space_group_name_H-M   'P 1'
#
loop_
_entity.id
_entity.type
_entity.pdbx_description
1 polymer ?
#
loop_
_entity_poly.entity_id
_entity_poly.type
_entity_poly.pdbx_seq_one_letter_code
_entity_poly.pdbx_strand_id
1 'polypeptide(L)'
;MQRLHYTVIKDINAVDSSHNSSTSKQCKKVLGSLKIGETIEARQFVKETIPKFCKTVNPRNIANIGYRYLREGKKIGMLFENSIEKMNYNCFLIPF
;
A
#
# COMPACT_ATOMS: atom_id res chain seq x y z
N MET A 1 -5.99 -3.59 17.66
CA MET A 1 -5.60 -3.82 16.25
C MET A 1 -4.94 -2.57 15.73
N GLN A 2 -3.66 -2.64 15.34
CA GLN A 2 -2.94 -1.49 14.76
C GLN A 2 -3.51 -1.17 13.39
N ARG A 3 -3.78 0.12 13.13
CA ARG A 3 -4.22 0.58 11.80
C ARG A 3 -2.98 0.86 10.96
N LEU A 4 -2.73 0.00 9.97
CA LEU A 4 -1.68 0.19 8.99
C LEU A 4 -2.16 1.17 7.92
N HIS A 5 -1.41 2.25 7.72
CA HIS A 5 -1.64 3.20 6.65
C HIS A 5 -0.49 3.14 5.65
N TYR A 6 -0.79 3.37 4.39
CA TYR A 6 0.17 3.45 3.32
C TYR A 6 -0.01 4.78 2.60
N THR A 7 1.05 5.53 2.41
CA THR A 7 1.03 6.75 1.60
C THR A 7 1.69 6.46 0.26
N VAL A 8 1.03 6.86 -0.82
CA VAL A 8 1.57 6.72 -2.17
C VAL A 8 2.60 7.81 -2.39
N ILE A 9 3.87 7.44 -2.53
CA ILE A 9 4.97 8.40 -2.67
C ILE A 9 5.47 8.52 -4.11
N LYS A 10 5.20 7.51 -4.95
CA LYS A 10 5.62 7.47 -6.35
C LYS A 10 4.53 6.84 -7.22
N ASP A 11 4.55 7.16 -8.51
CA ASP A 11 3.70 6.50 -9.50
C ASP A 11 4.24 5.11 -9.82
N ILE A 12 3.35 4.15 -10.09
CA ILE A 12 3.80 2.81 -10.44
C ILE A 12 4.61 2.79 -11.74
N ASN A 13 4.28 3.61 -12.73
CA ASN A 13 5.00 3.61 -14.01
C ASN A 13 6.44 4.14 -13.87
N ALA A 14 6.67 5.04 -12.91
CA ALA A 14 7.99 5.58 -12.60
C ALA A 14 8.88 4.55 -11.86
N VAL A 15 8.26 3.59 -11.17
CA VAL A 15 8.95 2.59 -10.35
C VAL A 15 9.11 1.27 -11.12
N ASP A 16 8.15 0.92 -11.97
CA ASP A 16 8.11 -0.30 -12.78
C ASP A 16 9.19 -0.32 -13.87
N SER A 17 9.63 0.85 -14.35
CA SER A 17 10.75 0.98 -15.30
C SER A 17 12.12 0.68 -14.65
N SER A 18 12.22 0.87 -13.33
CA SER A 18 13.42 0.60 -12.52
C SER A 18 13.43 -0.84 -11.98
N HIS A 19 12.25 -1.33 -11.60
CA HIS A 19 12.06 -2.68 -11.09
C HIS A 19 11.53 -3.59 -12.19
N ASN A 20 12.41 -4.43 -12.74
CA ASN A 20 12.14 -5.56 -13.66
C ASN A 20 11.26 -6.64 -12.98
N SER A 21 10.17 -6.25 -12.35
CA SER A 21 9.48 -7.00 -11.31
C SER A 21 8.39 -7.89 -11.91
N SER A 22 8.33 -9.12 -11.41
CA SER A 22 7.27 -10.10 -11.70
C SER A 22 5.89 -9.72 -11.13
N THR A 23 5.65 -8.43 -10.88
CA THR A 23 4.36 -7.94 -10.37
C THR A 23 3.27 -8.20 -11.41
N SER A 24 2.22 -8.91 -10.99
CA SER A 24 1.14 -9.29 -11.91
C SER A 24 0.47 -8.04 -12.52
N LYS A 25 -0.02 -8.15 -13.77
CA LYS A 25 -0.75 -7.06 -14.44
C LYS A 25 -1.92 -6.52 -13.61
N GLN A 26 -2.58 -7.39 -12.84
CA GLN A 26 -3.64 -6.98 -11.92
C GLN A 26 -3.11 -6.11 -10.77
N CYS A 27 -2.00 -6.51 -10.13
CA CYS A 27 -1.36 -5.72 -9.08
C CYS A 27 -1.00 -4.31 -9.59
N LYS A 28 -0.39 -4.23 -10.79
CA LYS A 28 -0.06 -2.95 -11.42
C LYS A 28 -1.29 -2.08 -11.67
N LYS A 29 -2.40 -2.68 -12.12
CA LYS A 29 -3.66 -1.98 -12.37
C LYS A 29 -4.30 -1.44 -11.08
N VAL A 30 -4.26 -2.21 -9.99
CA VAL A 30 -4.79 -1.75 -8.69
C VAL A 30 -3.92 -0.64 -8.13
N LEU A 31 -2.60 -0.85 -8.07
CA LEU A 31 -1.68 0.14 -7.54
C LEU A 31 -1.65 1.41 -8.39
N GLY A 32 -1.72 1.30 -9.72
CA GLY A 32 -1.79 2.44 -10.63
C GLY A 32 -3.11 3.22 -10.59
N SER A 33 -4.14 2.72 -9.89
CA SER A 33 -5.35 3.51 -9.62
C SER A 33 -5.19 4.49 -8.45
N LEU A 34 -4.10 4.35 -7.68
CA LEU A 34 -3.81 5.17 -6.52
C LEU A 34 -3.07 6.45 -6.94
N LYS A 35 -3.39 7.58 -6.30
CA LYS A 35 -2.77 8.86 -6.62
C LYS A 35 -1.60 9.15 -5.70
N ILE A 36 -0.54 9.79 -6.22
CA ILE A 36 0.58 10.27 -5.40
C ILE A 36 0.04 11.23 -4.32
N GLY A 37 0.50 11.06 -3.09
CA GLY A 37 0.06 11.81 -1.91
C GLY A 37 -1.18 11.21 -1.22
N GLU A 38 -1.86 10.23 -1.84
CA GLU A 38 -3.01 9.56 -1.24
C GLU A 38 -2.57 8.69 -0.06
N THR A 39 -3.31 8.78 1.04
CA THR A 39 -3.11 7.93 2.22
C THR A 39 -4.22 6.92 2.32
N ILE A 40 -3.83 5.66 2.43
CA ILE A 40 -4.69 4.50 2.27
C ILE A 40 -4.64 3.68 3.55
N GLU A 41 -5.79 3.49 4.19
CA GLU A 41 -5.90 2.50 5.27
C GLU A 41 -5.90 1.09 4.65
N ALA A 42 -4.98 0.23 5.09
CA ALA A 42 -4.81 -1.12 4.53
C ALA A 42 -6.11 -1.94 4.54
N ARG A 43 -6.90 -1.79 5.60
CA ARG A 43 -8.18 -2.48 5.76
C ARG A 43 -9.25 -1.96 4.80
N GLN A 44 -9.33 -0.64 4.61
CA GLN A 44 -10.27 -0.04 3.64
C GLN A 44 -9.90 -0.42 2.22
N PHE A 45 -8.61 -0.39 1.88
CA PHE A 45 -8.12 -0.83 0.57
C PHE A 45 -8.54 -2.26 0.24
N VAL A 46 -8.33 -3.19 1.17
CA VAL A 46 -8.74 -4.58 1.03
C VAL A 46 -10.26 -4.70 0.85
N LYS A 47 -11.06 -3.94 1.61
CA LYS A 47 -12.51 -4.08 1.62
C LYS A 47 -13.20 -3.40 0.43
N GLU A 48 -12.66 -2.29 -0.05
CA GLU A 48 -13.35 -1.42 -1.02
C GLU A 48 -12.66 -1.39 -2.38
N THR A 49 -11.33 -1.50 -2.40
CA THR A 49 -10.56 -1.37 -3.64
C THR A 49 -10.38 -2.73 -4.31
N ILE A 50 -9.91 -3.74 -3.57
CA ILE A 50 -9.64 -5.08 -4.15
C ILE A 50 -10.86 -5.73 -4.82
N PRO A 51 -12.08 -5.69 -4.25
CA PRO A 51 -13.24 -6.30 -4.90
C PRO A 51 -13.62 -5.65 -6.23
N LYS A 52 -13.24 -4.39 -6.47
CA LYS A 52 -13.47 -3.70 -7.75
C LYS A 52 -12.57 -4.24 -8.86
N PHE A 53 -11.43 -4.84 -8.51
CA PHE A 53 -10.44 -5.33 -9.47
C PHE A 53 -10.35 -6.86 -9.52
N CYS A 54 -10.77 -7.56 -8.47
CA CYS A 54 -10.78 -9.02 -8.39
C CYS A 54 -12.22 -9.55 -8.34
N LYS A 55 -12.57 -10.46 -9.25
CA LYS A 55 -13.89 -11.14 -9.30
C LYS A 55 -14.10 -12.19 -8.19
N THR A 56 -13.15 -12.33 -7.27
CA THR A 56 -13.23 -13.33 -6.21
C THR A 56 -14.23 -12.90 -5.14
N VAL A 57 -15.16 -13.80 -4.81
CA VAL A 57 -16.18 -13.59 -3.76
C VAL A 57 -15.74 -14.06 -2.37
N ASN A 58 -14.61 -14.78 -2.26
CA ASN A 58 -14.11 -15.29 -0.99
C ASN A 58 -13.34 -14.18 -0.22
N PRO A 59 -13.85 -13.73 0.95
CA PRO A 59 -13.25 -12.62 1.70
C PRO A 59 -11.82 -12.90 2.18
N ARG A 60 -11.45 -14.16 2.46
CA ARG A 60 -10.06 -14.50 2.82
C ARG A 60 -9.10 -14.27 1.66
N ASN A 61 -9.51 -14.63 0.45
CA ASN A 61 -8.69 -14.40 -0.74
C ASN A 61 -8.55 -12.92 -1.06
N ILE A 62 -9.63 -12.14 -0.91
CA ILE A 62 -9.60 -10.68 -1.09
C ILE A 62 -8.58 -10.05 -0.14
N ALA A 63 -8.60 -10.43 1.14
CA ALA A 63 -7.62 -9.97 2.13
C ALA A 63 -6.19 -10.34 1.75
N ASN A 64 -5.94 -11.61 1.44
CA ASN A 64 -4.60 -12.07 1.06
C ASN A 64 -4.06 -11.34 -0.17
N ILE A 65 -4.90 -11.10 -1.18
CA ILE A 65 -4.52 -10.36 -2.39
C ILE A 65 -4.21 -8.90 -2.04
N GLY A 66 -5.08 -8.22 -1.30
CA GLY A 66 -4.89 -6.81 -0.97
C GLY A 66 -3.65 -6.55 -0.14
N TYR A 67 -3.42 -7.32 0.91
CA TYR A 67 -2.19 -7.20 1.71
C TYR A 67 -0.94 -7.55 0.90
N ARG A 68 -1.02 -8.51 -0.02
CA ARG A 68 0.08 -8.81 -0.92
C ARG A 68 0.40 -7.63 -1.84
N TYR A 69 -0.62 -6.97 -2.40
CA TYR A 69 -0.41 -5.81 -3.27
C TYR A 69 0.20 -4.62 -2.54
N LEU A 70 -0.24 -4.36 -1.30
CA LEU A 70 0.36 -3.32 -0.46
C LEU A 70 1.84 -3.63 -0.14
N ARG A 71 2.15 -4.90 0.16
CA ARG A 71 3.54 -5.34 0.38
C ARG A 71 4.40 -5.19 -0.88
N GLU A 72 3.88 -5.55 -2.05
CA GLU A 72 4.60 -5.34 -3.32
C GLU A 72 4.82 -3.85 -3.60
N GLY A 73 3.79 -3.01 -3.41
CA GLY A 73 3.89 -1.56 -3.53
C GLY A 73 4.94 -0.95 -2.60
N LYS A 74 5.04 -1.45 -1.36
CA LYS A 74 6.12 -1.09 -0.43
C LYS A 74 7.48 -1.56 -0.92
N LYS A 75 7.59 -2.81 -1.37
CA LYS A 75 8.83 -3.44 -1.83
C LYS A 75 9.45 -2.71 -3.01
N ILE A 76 8.62 -2.26 -3.96
CA ILE A 76 9.10 -1.49 -5.11
C ILE A 76 9.38 -0.02 -4.75
N GLY A 77 9.01 0.45 -3.56
CA GLY A 77 9.21 1.83 -3.13
C GLY A 77 8.15 2.80 -3.66
N MET A 78 6.97 2.29 -4.04
CA MET A 78 5.80 3.08 -4.43
C MET A 78 4.99 3.53 -3.21
N LEU A 79 4.89 2.67 -2.20
CA LEU A 79 4.13 2.91 -0.97
C LEU A 79 5.07 3.07 0.23
N PHE A 80 4.79 4.08 1.03
CA PHE A 80 5.42 4.27 2.33
C PHE A 80 4.47 3.79 3.44
N GLU A 81 4.93 2.87 4.28
CA GLU A 81 4.13 2.35 5.39
C GLU A 81 4.22 3.29 6.59
N ASN A 82 3.10 3.87 6.96
CA ASN A 82 2.91 4.64 8.17
C ASN A 82 2.28 3.74 9.24
N SER A 83 3.13 3.20 10.12
CA SER A 83 2.66 2.55 11.33
C SER A 83 2.06 3.61 12.24
N ILE A 84 0.76 3.58 12.50
CA ILE A 84 0.20 4.27 13.68
C ILE A 84 0.53 3.39 14.91
N GLU A 85 1.81 3.19 15.16
CA GLU A 85 2.28 2.75 16.46
C GLU A 85 2.71 4.00 17.20
N LYS A 86 1.78 4.49 18.04
CA LYS A 86 1.99 5.45 19.10
C LYS A 86 2.92 6.62 18.72
N MET A 87 2.33 7.79 18.47
CA MET A 87 2.85 8.99 19.12
C MET A 87 2.81 8.74 20.65
N ASN A 88 3.76 7.94 21.15
CA ASN A 88 4.17 8.03 22.53
C ASN A 88 5.11 9.22 22.50
N TYR A 89 4.65 10.32 23.05
CA TYR A 89 5.46 11.48 23.38
C TYR A 89 6.78 10.98 23.98
N ASN A 90 7.85 11.08 23.22
CA ASN A 90 9.18 11.17 23.78
C ASN A 90 9.91 12.22 22.95
N CYS A 91 9.88 13.43 23.51
CA CYS A 91 10.96 14.38 23.43
C CYS A 91 12.30 13.66 23.24
N PHE A 92 12.97 13.91 22.13
CA PHE A 92 14.38 14.25 22.17
C PHE A 92 14.58 15.44 21.25
N LEU A 93 14.57 16.60 21.92
CA LEU A 93 15.43 17.74 21.66
C LEU A 93 16.58 17.39 20.70
N ILE A 94 16.61 18.02 19.53
CA ILE A 94 17.86 18.27 18.82
C ILE A 94 18.05 19.79 18.82
N PRO A 95 18.77 20.36 19.80
CA PRO A 95 19.58 21.54 19.53
C PRO A 95 20.85 21.04 18.84
N PHE A 96 21.18 21.60 17.68
CA PHE A 96 22.52 22.07 17.32
C PHE A 96 22.44 22.68 15.91
#